data_AF-A0A2E8T6K1-F1
#
_entry.id   AF-A0A2E8T6K1-F1
#
_cell.length_a   1.000
_cell.length_b   1.000
_cell.length_c   1.000
_cell.angle_alpha   90.00
_cell.angle_beta   90.00
_cell.angle_gamma   90.00
#
_symmetry.space_group_name_H-M   'P 1'
#
loop_
_entity.id
_entity.type
_entity.pdbx_description
1 polymer ?
#
loop_
_entity_poly.entity_id
_entity_poly.type
_entity_poly.pdbx_seq_one_letter_code
_entity_poly.pdbx_strand_id
1 'polypeptide(L)'
;MSIGIWQIVLIIVVVLLLFGAGKLPRLMGDFAKGIKSFKAGIREGEIPPNEASKDSSVSENSKAIDNETKVSPQETEEKRDDSAKS
;
A
#
# COMPACT_ATOMS: atom_id res chain seq x y z
N MET A 1 -1.28 -36.59 -15.10
CA MET A 1 -1.80 -35.22 -15.20
C MET A 1 -1.69 -34.57 -13.83
N SER A 2 -0.58 -33.87 -13.58
CA SER A 2 -0.35 -33.23 -12.28
C SER A 2 -1.12 -31.92 -12.24
N ILE A 3 -1.87 -31.67 -11.16
CA ILE A 3 -2.37 -30.34 -10.86
C ILE A 3 -1.15 -29.48 -10.54
N GLY A 4 -0.73 -28.72 -11.54
CA GLY A 4 0.37 -27.79 -11.45
C GLY A 4 -0.12 -26.40 -11.07
N ILE A 5 0.85 -25.53 -10.84
CA ILE A 5 0.62 -24.11 -10.56
C ILE A 5 -0.21 -23.45 -11.68
N TRP A 6 -0.10 -23.93 -12.92
CA TRP A 6 -0.85 -23.47 -14.08
C TRP A 6 -2.37 -23.58 -13.92
N GLN A 7 -2.86 -24.68 -13.34
CA GLN A 7 -4.29 -24.91 -13.11
C GLN A 7 -4.82 -24.00 -12.00
N ILE A 8 -4.02 -23.79 -10.96
CA ILE A 8 -4.37 -22.88 -9.86
C ILE A 8 -4.53 -21.47 -10.40
N VAL A 9 -3.56 -20.94 -11.17
CA VAL A 9 -3.64 -19.61 -11.80
C VAL A 9 -4.92 -19.46 -12.63
N LEU A 10 -5.27 -20.45 -13.45
CA LEU A 10 -6.49 -20.43 -14.26
C LEU A 10 -7.76 -20.29 -13.41
N ILE A 11 -7.83 -21.01 -12.29
CA ILE A 11 -8.96 -20.92 -11.34
C ILE A 11 -9.03 -19.51 -10.73
N ILE A 12 -7.89 -18.91 -10.37
CA ILE A 12 -7.87 -17.60 -9.73
C ILE A 12 -8.39 -16.54 -10.70
N VAL A 13 -8.02 -16.63 -11.98
CA VAL A 13 -8.52 -15.73 -13.03
C VAL A 13 -10.04 -15.84 -13.15
N VAL A 14 -10.61 -17.04 -13.18
CA VAL A 14 -12.07 -17.24 -13.24
C VAL A 14 -12.74 -16.63 -12.01
N VAL A 15 -12.23 -16.89 -10.81
CA VAL A 15 -12.76 -16.31 -9.56
C VAL A 15 -12.68 -14.78 -9.58
N LEU A 16 -11.59 -14.20 -10.06
CA LEU A 16 -11.44 -12.74 -10.21
C LEU A 16 -12.45 -12.15 -11.20
N LEU A 17 -12.82 -12.86 -12.26
CA LEU A 17 -13.88 -12.40 -13.17
C LEU A 17 -15.27 -12.45 -12.52
N LEU A 18 -15.59 -13.51 -11.75
CA LEU A 18 -16.89 -13.62 -11.07
C LEU A 18 -17.04 -12.61 -9.93
N PHE A 19 -15.99 -12.45 -9.13
CA PHE A 19 -16.02 -11.60 -7.93
C PHE A 19 -15.61 -10.15 -8.22
N GLY A 20 -14.85 -9.92 -9.29
CA GLY A 20 -14.29 -8.62 -9.66
C GLY A 20 -13.04 -8.25 -8.84
N ALA A 21 -12.15 -7.45 -9.44
CA ALA A 21 -10.89 -7.03 -8.83
C ALA A 21 -11.05 -6.14 -7.57
N GLY A 22 -12.21 -5.52 -7.35
CA GLY A 22 -12.44 -4.65 -6.20
C GLY A 22 -12.90 -5.37 -4.93
N LYS A 23 -13.55 -6.54 -5.05
CA LYS A 23 -14.09 -7.25 -3.88
C LYS A 23 -13.03 -8.08 -3.16
N LEU A 24 -12.10 -8.68 -3.91
CA LEU A 24 -11.08 -9.57 -3.35
C LEU A 24 -10.08 -8.84 -2.42
N PRO A 25 -9.54 -7.65 -2.74
CA PRO A 25 -8.60 -6.94 -1.88
C PRO A 25 -9.23 -6.50 -0.56
N ARG A 26 -10.49 -6.05 -0.58
CA ARG A 26 -11.22 -5.63 0.62
C ARG A 26 -11.47 -6.81 1.57
N LEU A 27 -11.94 -7.94 1.04
CA LEU A 27 -12.16 -9.17 1.83
C LEU A 27 -10.83 -9.75 2.34
N MET A 28 -9.77 -9.74 1.52
CA MET A 28 -8.45 -10.19 1.94
C MET A 28 -7.83 -9.28 3.00
N GLY A 29 -8.09 -7.97 2.98
CA GLY A 29 -7.65 -7.04 4.01
C GLY A 29 -8.24 -7.40 5.39
N ASP A 30 -9.54 -7.68 5.45
CA ASP A 30 -10.21 -8.07 6.70
C ASP A 30 -9.79 -9.48 7.16
N PHE A 31 -9.65 -10.41 6.23
CA PHE A 31 -9.13 -11.76 6.51
C PHE A 31 -7.68 -11.73 7.02
N ALA A 32 -6.81 -10.92 6.40
CA ALA A 32 -5.42 -10.76 6.78
C ALA A 32 -5.28 -10.13 8.17
N LYS A 33 -6.12 -9.15 8.52
CA LYS A 33 -6.19 -8.58 9.89
C LYS A 33 -6.55 -9.66 10.90
N GLY A 34 -7.54 -10.51 10.62
CA GLY A 34 -7.91 -11.64 11.48
C GLY A 34 -6.77 -12.63 11.71
N ILE A 35 -6.06 -13.01 10.63
CA ILE A 35 -4.89 -13.88 10.72
C ILE A 35 -3.73 -13.20 11.47
N LYS A 36 -3.48 -11.89 11.26
CA LYS A 36 -2.44 -11.14 11.95
C LYS A 36 -2.69 -11.11 13.47
N SER A 37 -3.92 -10.85 13.89
CA SER A 37 -4.31 -10.91 15.32
C SER A 37 -4.22 -12.31 15.90
N PHE A 38 -4.62 -13.34 15.13
CA PHE A 38 -4.47 -14.74 15.56
C PHE A 38 -3.00 -15.13 15.73
N LYS A 39 -2.15 -14.73 14.78
CA LYS A 39 -0.70 -14.96 14.85
C LYS A 39 -0.06 -14.21 16.01
N ALA A 40 -0.44 -12.95 16.23
CA ALA A 40 0.03 -12.14 17.34
C ALA A 40 -0.35 -12.76 18.70
N GLY A 41 -1.60 -13.23 18.85
CA GLY A 41 -2.06 -13.89 20.08
C GLY A 41 -1.32 -15.19 20.39
N ILE A 42 -0.89 -15.94 19.38
CA ILE A 42 -0.03 -17.13 19.58
C ILE A 42 1.38 -16.72 19.99
N ARG A 43 1.94 -15.63 19.44
CA ARG A 43 3.30 -15.16 19.75
C ARG A 43 3.43 -14.47 21.12
N GLU A 44 2.35 -13.86 21.61
CA GLU A 44 2.26 -13.27 22.96
C GLU A 44 2.44 -14.30 24.07
N GLY A 45 2.17 -15.59 23.78
CA GLY A 45 2.48 -16.70 24.69
C GLY A 45 3.99 -16.98 24.84
N GLU A 46 4.85 -16.37 24.01
CA GLU A 46 6.29 -16.69 23.92
C GLU A 46 7.22 -15.46 24.04
N ILE A 47 6.75 -14.21 23.84
CA ILE A 47 7.60 -12.99 23.80
C ILE A 47 6.81 -11.75 24.33
N PRO A 48 7.41 -10.86 25.17
CA PRO A 48 6.72 -9.71 25.75
C PRO A 48 6.30 -8.62 24.72
N PRO A 49 5.24 -7.85 25.02
CA PRO A 49 4.55 -6.98 24.07
C PRO A 49 5.28 -5.65 23.87
N ASN A 50 5.94 -5.44 22.72
CA ASN A 50 6.32 -4.08 22.32
C ASN A 50 6.25 -3.76 20.82
N GLU A 51 5.89 -4.69 19.91
CA GLU A 51 6.09 -4.41 18.48
C GLU A 51 4.98 -4.88 17.51
N ALA A 52 3.83 -5.38 17.97
CA ALA A 52 2.82 -5.93 17.05
C ALA A 52 1.77 -4.93 16.50
N SER A 53 1.82 -3.66 16.96
CA SER A 53 0.75 -2.67 16.71
C SER A 53 1.25 -1.42 16.00
N LYS A 54 1.93 -1.55 14.86
CA LYS A 54 1.98 -0.47 13.88
C LYS A 54 1.58 -0.98 12.50
N ASP A 55 0.74 -0.18 11.88
CA ASP A 55 0.29 -0.26 10.50
C ASP A 55 -0.82 -1.28 10.19
N SER A 56 -2.01 -0.74 9.89
CA SER A 56 -2.57 -0.68 8.53
C SER A 56 -3.95 0.00 8.55
N SER A 57 -3.95 1.33 8.64
CA SER A 57 -5.07 2.17 8.22
C SER A 57 -4.75 2.74 6.84
N VAL A 58 -4.90 1.93 5.79
CA VAL A 58 -5.04 2.46 4.43
C VAL A 58 -6.51 2.28 4.07
N SER A 59 -7.29 3.27 4.49
CA SER A 59 -8.58 3.57 3.86
C SER A 59 -8.28 4.37 2.60
N GLU A 60 -8.76 3.86 1.48
CA GLU A 60 -8.95 4.59 0.24
C GLU A 60 -9.47 6.00 0.52
N ASN A 61 -8.66 7.01 0.22
CA ASN A 61 -9.17 8.31 -0.21
C ASN A 61 -9.25 8.25 -1.74
N SER A 62 -10.45 8.00 -2.26
CA SER A 62 -10.74 8.15 -3.68
C SER A 62 -11.79 9.23 -3.84
N LYS A 63 -11.35 10.49 -4.01
CA LYS A 63 -12.08 11.50 -4.77
C LYS A 63 -11.20 12.69 -5.15
N ALA A 64 -11.46 13.18 -6.36
CA ALA A 64 -10.90 14.34 -7.07
C ALA A 64 -9.58 14.08 -7.81
N ILE A 65 -9.78 13.85 -9.10
CA ILE A 65 -8.81 13.96 -10.18
C ILE A 65 -8.76 15.44 -10.54
N ASP A 66 -7.71 16.15 -10.15
CA ASP A 66 -7.32 17.42 -10.77
C ASP A 66 -5.81 17.39 -10.95
N ASN A 67 -5.37 16.98 -12.14
CA ASN A 67 -4.00 17.17 -12.58
C ASN A 67 -4.02 17.40 -14.10
N GLU A 68 -4.14 18.66 -14.47
CA GLU A 68 -3.50 19.15 -15.69
C GLU A 68 -2.40 20.14 -15.30
N THR A 69 -1.19 19.76 -15.68
CA THR A 69 -0.28 20.64 -16.42
C THR A 69 0.65 21.54 -15.57
N LYS A 70 1.82 20.95 -15.34
CA LYS A 70 3.12 21.40 -15.89
C LYS A 70 3.97 22.37 -15.05
N VAL A 71 4.85 21.74 -14.27
CA VAL A 71 6.33 21.88 -14.27
C VAL A 71 6.93 23.30 -14.35
N SER A 72 7.50 23.72 -13.20
CA SER A 72 8.83 24.33 -12.94
C SER A 72 9.36 25.43 -13.89
N PRO A 73 9.90 26.52 -13.33
CA PRO A 73 11.37 26.59 -13.23
C PRO A 73 11.91 26.99 -11.85
N GLN A 74 12.76 26.10 -11.33
CA GLN A 74 14.05 26.33 -10.66
C GLN A 74 14.31 27.68 -9.96
N GLU A 75 14.35 27.61 -8.64
CA GLU A 75 15.02 28.57 -7.77
C GLU A 75 16.36 27.93 -7.35
N THR A 76 17.46 28.43 -7.91
CA THR A 76 18.83 28.15 -7.43
C THR A 76 19.25 29.34 -6.59
N GLU A 77 19.54 29.06 -5.32
CA GLU A 77 20.06 30.00 -4.34
C GLU A 77 21.44 30.58 -4.73
N GLU A 78 21.65 31.80 -4.23
CA GLU A 78 22.90 32.32 -3.67
C GLU A 78 24.02 32.80 -4.60
N LYS A 79 24.13 34.14 -4.72
CA LYS A 79 25.40 34.82 -4.39
C LYS A 79 25.13 36.24 -3.89
N ARG A 80 25.43 36.45 -2.61
CA ARG A 80 25.53 37.78 -1.99
C ARG A 80 26.85 38.46 -2.40
N ASP A 81 26.83 39.77 -2.17
CA ASP A 81 27.96 40.68 -1.88
C ASP A 81 28.66 41.38 -3.06
N ASP A 82 28.26 42.65 -3.20
CA ASP A 82 29.06 43.85 -2.90
C ASP A 82 29.44 44.82 -4.03
N SER A 83 29.46 46.10 -3.64
CA SER A 83 29.97 47.30 -4.29
C SER A 83 29.08 48.05 -5.29
N ALA A 84 28.22 48.87 -4.70
CA ALA A 84 28.20 50.33 -4.85
C ALA A 84 28.92 50.96 -6.06
N LYS A 85 28.11 51.65 -6.89
CA LYS A 85 28.18 53.11 -7.11
C LYS A 85 29.59 53.74 -7.03
N SER A 86 30.30 53.78 -8.15
CA SER A 86 30.94 54.97 -8.78
C SER A 86 31.76 54.53 -9.99
#